data_AF-A0A1L8TD99-F1
#
_entry.id   AF-A0A1L8TD99-F1
#
_cell.length_a   1.000
_cell.length_b   1.000
_cell.length_c   1.000
_cell.angle_alpha   90.00
_cell.angle_beta   90.00
_cell.angle_gamma   90.00
#
_symmetry.space_group_name_H-M   'P 1'
#
loop_
_entity.id
_entity.type
_entity.pdbx_description
1 polymer ?
#
loop_
_entity_poly.entity_id
_entity_poly.type
_entity_poly.pdbx_seq_one_letter_code
_entity_poly.pdbx_strand_id
1 'polypeptide(L)'
;MELNSLKKYLRIDHDLDDNLLLMLQEVAEKFILSSIEVKKTSDERFDYAVTLLVSSWYENRVATTTQALQEIPFGVTALIHQLRGLEHGSNTNE
;
A
#
# COMPACT_ATOMS: atom_id res chain seq x y z
N MET A 1 -8.49 -3.37 1.39
CA MET A 1 -8.27 -4.15 2.63
C MET A 1 -8.97 -3.55 3.87
N GLU A 2 -9.30 -4.37 4.88
CA GLU A 2 -9.81 -3.94 6.20
C GLU A 2 -8.70 -3.44 7.14
N LEU A 3 -8.95 -2.37 7.91
CA LEU A 3 -8.00 -1.79 8.88
C LEU A 3 -7.51 -2.82 9.91
N ASN A 4 -8.38 -3.71 10.37
CA ASN A 4 -8.01 -4.74 11.35
C ASN A 4 -6.96 -5.73 10.81
N SER A 5 -6.99 -6.02 9.51
CA SER A 5 -5.98 -6.88 8.87
C SER A 5 -4.61 -6.21 8.85
N LEU A 6 -4.58 -4.89 8.56
CA LEU A 6 -3.37 -4.09 8.61
C LEU A 6 -2.81 -4.01 10.04
N LYS A 7 -3.65 -3.78 11.05
CA LYS A 7 -3.23 -3.76 12.46
C LYS A 7 -2.63 -5.08 12.91
N LYS A 8 -3.24 -6.21 12.52
CA LYS A 8 -2.69 -7.55 12.78
C LYS A 8 -1.33 -7.74 12.15
N TYR A 9 -1.14 -7.26 10.92
CA TYR A 9 0.17 -7.31 10.24
C TYR A 9 1.23 -6.51 11.01
N LEU A 10 0.89 -5.30 11.44
CA LEU A 10 1.76 -4.41 12.23
C LEU A 10 1.90 -4.80 13.70
N ARG A 11 1.18 -5.85 14.14
CA ARG A 11 1.10 -6.28 15.55
C ARG A 11 0.64 -5.17 16.51
N ILE A 12 -0.31 -4.35 16.06
CA ILE A 12 -0.95 -3.29 16.85
C ILE A 12 -2.26 -3.83 17.43
N ASP A 13 -2.41 -3.77 18.75
CA ASP A 13 -3.57 -4.26 19.51
C ASP A 13 -4.45 -3.15 20.11
N HIS A 14 -4.13 -1.89 19.84
CA HIS A 14 -4.83 -0.70 20.33
C HIS A 14 -5.32 0.20 19.20
N ASP A 15 -6.20 1.16 19.50
CA ASP A 15 -6.85 2.02 18.50
C ASP A 15 -6.26 3.45 18.41
N LEU A 16 -5.18 3.73 19.18
CA LEU A 16 -4.58 5.07 19.26
C LEU A 16 -4.18 5.66 17.89
N ASP A 17 -3.71 4.79 16.98
CA ASP A 17 -3.20 5.18 15.66
C ASP A 17 -4.18 4.89 14.52
N ASP A 18 -5.44 4.55 14.80
CA ASP A 18 -6.40 4.13 13.75
C ASP A 18 -6.59 5.20 12.66
N ASN A 19 -6.76 6.46 13.06
CA ASN A 19 -6.89 7.58 12.11
C ASN A 19 -5.65 7.74 11.22
N LEU A 20 -4.49 7.48 11.80
CA LEU A 20 -3.20 7.61 11.13
C LEU A 20 -2.96 6.45 10.17
N LEU A 21 -3.30 5.22 10.58
CA LEU A 21 -3.27 4.04 9.72
C LEU A 21 -4.26 4.15 8.56
N LEU A 22 -5.48 4.66 8.80
CA LEU A 22 -6.46 4.92 7.74
C LEU A 22 -5.94 5.93 6.72
N MET A 23 -5.37 7.05 7.18
CA MET A 23 -4.77 8.04 6.29
C MET A 23 -3.64 7.43 5.46
N LEU A 24 -2.71 6.69 6.09
CA LEU A 24 -1.60 6.04 5.39
C LEU A 24 -2.11 5.01 4.38
N GLN A 25 -3.13 4.23 4.74
CA GLN A 25 -3.77 3.26 3.85
C GLN A 25 -4.36 3.96 2.62
N GLU A 26 -5.16 5.01 2.80
CA GLU A 26 -5.75 5.74 1.68
C GLU A 26 -4.68 6.33 0.73
N VAL A 27 -3.59 6.86 1.30
CA VAL A 27 -2.48 7.41 0.51
C VAL A 27 -1.76 6.29 -0.25
N ALA A 28 -1.52 5.15 0.39
CA ALA A 28 -0.86 3.99 -0.22
C ALA A 28 -1.70 3.40 -1.36
N GLU A 29 -3.01 3.27 -1.17
CA GLU A 29 -3.93 2.80 -2.20
C GLU A 29 -3.92 3.72 -3.42
N LYS A 30 -4.04 5.04 -3.21
CA LYS A 30 -3.98 6.04 -4.29
C LYS A 30 -2.63 6.00 -5.01
N PHE A 31 -1.54 5.84 -4.28
CA PHE A 31 -0.19 5.78 -4.84
C PHE A 31 -0.02 4.58 -5.77
N ILE A 32 -0.42 3.39 -5.33
CA ILE A 32 -0.30 2.16 -6.12
C ILE A 32 -1.26 2.18 -7.31
N LEU A 33 -2.53 2.59 -7.12
CA LEU A 33 -3.51 2.72 -8.20
C LEU A 33 -3.04 3.70 -9.29
N SER A 34 -2.51 4.85 -8.90
CA SER A 34 -1.93 5.82 -9.84
C SER A 34 -0.70 5.26 -10.54
N SER A 35 0.12 4.48 -9.83
CA SER A 35 1.30 3.84 -10.41
C SER A 35 0.96 2.77 -11.43
N ILE A 36 -0.15 2.06 -11.28
CA ILE A 36 -0.60 1.03 -12.24
C ILE A 36 -1.55 1.58 -13.31
N GLU A 37 -1.90 2.87 -13.24
CA GLU A 37 -2.84 3.57 -14.14
C GLU A 37 -4.27 2.99 -14.15
N VAL A 38 -4.73 2.45 -13.00
CA VAL A 38 -6.06 1.83 -12.86
C VAL A 38 -6.83 2.50 -11.72
N LYS A 39 -8.16 2.65 -11.87
CA LYS A 39 -9.03 3.25 -10.83
C LYS A 39 -9.38 2.32 -9.67
N LYS A 40 -9.45 1.01 -9.93
CA LYS A 40 -9.76 -0.02 -8.94
C LYS A 40 -9.17 -1.36 -9.37
N THR A 41 -8.72 -2.16 -8.42
CA THR A 41 -8.30 -3.55 -8.65
C THR A 41 -8.82 -4.42 -7.52
N SER A 42 -9.10 -5.68 -7.83
CA SER A 42 -9.46 -6.71 -6.85
C SER A 42 -8.35 -7.74 -6.67
N ASP A 43 -7.15 -7.47 -7.21
CA ASP A 43 -6.03 -8.38 -7.11
C ASP A 43 -5.43 -8.36 -5.70
N GLU A 44 -5.26 -9.53 -5.07
CA GLU A 44 -4.74 -9.65 -3.71
C GLU A 44 -3.31 -9.10 -3.54
N ARG A 45 -2.52 -9.05 -4.62
CA ARG A 45 -1.19 -8.44 -4.61
C ARG A 45 -1.24 -6.93 -4.38
N PHE A 46 -2.36 -6.28 -4.74
CA PHE A 46 -2.58 -4.88 -4.44
C PHE A 46 -2.68 -4.66 -2.93
N ASP A 47 -3.53 -5.41 -2.24
CA ASP A 47 -3.68 -5.30 -0.78
C ASP A 47 -2.35 -5.61 -0.06
N TYR A 48 -1.57 -6.57 -0.57
CA TYR A 48 -0.23 -6.85 -0.03
C TYR A 48 0.76 -5.70 -0.27
N ALA A 49 0.78 -5.11 -1.47
CA ALA A 49 1.63 -3.96 -1.78
C ALA A 49 1.28 -2.75 -0.91
N VAL A 50 -0.02 -2.49 -0.68
CA VAL A 50 -0.51 -1.44 0.24
C VAL A 50 0.00 -1.72 1.66
N THR A 51 -0.11 -2.96 2.13
CA THR A 51 0.35 -3.36 3.48
C THR A 51 1.83 -3.08 3.68
N LEU A 52 2.68 -3.45 2.72
CA LEU A 52 4.13 -3.19 2.79
C LEU A 52 4.46 -1.69 2.82
N LEU A 53 3.75 -0.90 2.00
CA LEU A 53 3.98 0.54 1.92
C LEU A 53 3.56 1.24 3.22
N VAL A 54 2.39 0.89 3.76
CA VAL A 54 1.92 1.44 5.03
C VAL A 54 2.83 1.03 6.19
N SER A 55 3.29 -0.22 6.24
CA SER A 55 4.25 -0.67 7.27
C SER A 55 5.50 0.20 7.29
N SER A 56 6.09 0.44 6.11
CA SER A 56 7.29 1.27 6.02
C SER A 56 7.05 2.71 6.44
N TRP A 57 5.97 3.35 6.00
CA TRP A 57 5.66 4.73 6.40
C TRP A 57 5.29 4.84 7.88
N TYR A 58 4.64 3.83 8.43
CA TYR A 58 4.29 3.75 9.85
C TYR A 58 5.53 3.55 10.73
N GLU A 59 6.49 2.73 10.30
CA GLU A 59 7.73 2.48 11.05
C GLU A 59 8.72 3.67 10.91
N ASN A 60 8.75 4.32 9.75
CA ASN A 60 9.69 5.39 9.43
C ASN A 60 9.05 6.79 9.49
N ARG A 61 8.41 7.12 10.63
CA ARG A 61 7.75 8.44 10.84
C ARG A 61 8.70 9.62 11.06
N VAL A 62 10.01 9.41 10.92
CA VAL A 62 11.00 10.45 11.23
C VAL A 62 11.26 11.27 9.97
N ALA A 63 11.04 12.59 10.05
CA ALA A 63 11.26 13.52 8.95
C ALA A 63 12.75 13.61 8.52
N THR A 64 13.66 13.21 9.40
CA THR A 64 15.10 13.17 9.14
C THR A 64 15.69 11.87 9.65
N THR A 65 16.62 11.32 8.89
CA THR A 65 17.34 10.10 9.24
C THR A 65 18.77 10.25 8.75
N THR A 66 19.71 9.62 9.45
CA THR A 66 21.11 9.54 9.03
C THR A 66 21.35 8.42 8.02
N GLN A 67 20.35 7.56 7.81
CA GLN A 67 20.38 6.45 6.86
C GLN A 67 19.62 6.83 5.59
N ALA A 68 20.09 6.36 4.43
CA ALA A 68 19.33 6.52 3.19
C ALA A 68 18.05 5.68 3.26
N LEU A 69 16.92 6.30 3.58
CA LEU A 69 15.62 5.65 3.49
C LEU A 69 15.32 5.36 2.01
N GLN A 70 14.99 4.11 1.72
CA GLN A 70 14.36 3.77 0.46
C GLN A 70 12.92 4.32 0.53
N GLU A 71 12.59 5.28 -0.34
CA GLU A 71 11.25 5.89 -0.40
C GLU A 71 10.15 4.84 -0.64
N ILE A 72 10.51 3.74 -1.31
CA ILE A 72 9.61 2.61 -1.59
C ILE A 72 10.21 1.32 -1.01
N PRO A 73 9.46 0.55 -0.22
CA PRO A 73 9.93 -0.71 0.35
C PRO A 73 10.29 -1.74 -0.71
N PHE A 74 11.27 -2.58 -0.39
CA PHE A 74 11.68 -3.70 -1.24
C PHE A 74 10.48 -4.58 -1.60
N GLY A 75 10.33 -4.89 -2.89
CA GLY A 75 9.24 -5.71 -3.40
C GLY A 75 8.00 -4.93 -3.86
N VAL A 76 7.72 -3.73 -3.34
CA VAL A 76 6.54 -2.93 -3.77
C VAL A 76 6.65 -2.55 -5.25
N THR A 77 7.82 -2.11 -5.72
CA THR A 77 8.05 -1.82 -7.14
C THR A 77 7.84 -3.05 -8.03
N ALA A 78 8.29 -4.23 -7.59
CA ALA A 78 8.09 -5.47 -8.33
C ALA A 78 6.61 -5.85 -8.41
N LEU A 79 5.86 -5.68 -7.32
CA LEU A 79 4.40 -5.88 -7.29
C LEU A 79 3.69 -4.89 -8.22
N ILE A 80 4.07 -3.61 -8.22
CA ILE A 80 3.53 -2.60 -9.15
C ILE A 80 3.76 -3.04 -10.61
N HIS A 81 4.96 -3.53 -10.95
CA HIS A 81 5.24 -4.03 -12.30
C HIS A 81 4.39 -5.25 -12.66
N GLN A 82 4.21 -6.20 -11.74
CA GLN A 82 3.35 -7.36 -11.97
C GLN A 82 1.87 -6.97 -12.11
N LEU A 83 1.41 -5.98 -11.35
CA LEU A 83 0.05 -5.44 -11.40
C LEU A 83 -0.21 -4.67 -12.70
N ARG A 84 0.77 -3.91 -13.22
CA ARG A 84 0.68 -3.27 -14.55
C ARG A 84 0.56 -4.28 -15.69
N GLY A 85 1.20 -5.44 -15.53
CA GLY A 85 1.22 -6.52 -16.52
C GLY A 85 0.00 -7.44 -16.47
N LEU A 86 -0.90 -7.27 -15.48
CA LEU A 86 -2.23 -7.86 -15.59
C LEU A 86 -2.86 -7.27 -16.84
N GLU A 87 -3.40 -8.12 -17.71
CA GLU A 87 -4.23 -7.63 -18.80
C GLU A 87 -5.23 -6.63 -18.21
N HIS A 88 -5.40 -5.50 -18.90
CA HIS A 88 -6.56 -4.66 -18.71
C HIS A 88 -7.73 -5.58 -19.09
N GLY A 89 -8.17 -6.41 -18.14
CA GLY A 89 -9.21 -7.41 -18.33
C GLY A 89 -10.41 -6.62 -18.77
N SER A 90 -10.57 -6.56 -20.09
CA SER A 90 -11.59 -5.91 -20.88
C SER A 90 -12.24 -4.69 -20.20
N ASN A 91 -12.16 -3.53 -20.84
CA ASN A 91 -13.22 -2.53 -20.71
C ASN A 91 -14.55 -3.12 -21.24
N THR A 92 -15.08 -4.18 -20.63
CA THR A 92 -16.46 -4.61 -20.74
C THR A 92 -17.20 -3.78 -19.71
N ASN A 93 -17.57 -2.59 -20.14
CA ASN A 93 -18.88 -2.04 -19.83
C ASN A 93 -19.40 -1.49 -21.17
N GLU A 94 -20.13 -2.37 -21.87
CA GLU A 94 -21.34 -1.95 -22.58
C GLU A 94 -22.25 -1.15 -21.64
#